data_AF-A0A958L989-F1
#
_entry.id   AF-A0A958L989-F1
#
_cell.length_a   1.000
_cell.length_b   1.000
_cell.length_c   1.000
_cell.angle_alpha   90.00
_cell.angle_beta   90.00
_cell.angle_gamma   90.00
#
_symmetry.space_group_name_H-M   'P 1'
#
loop_
_entity.id
_entity.type
_entity.pdbx_description
1 polymer ?
#
loop_
_entity_poly.entity_id
_entity_poly.type
_entity_poly.pdbx_seq_one_letter_code
_entity_poly.pdbx_strand_id
1 'polypeptide(L)' 'AQFALTVDPHNNLLKAYYKSIQKLRANNQATLPTTLKRELACNPFLRCADANIQAQLQLTNSSELNVFTQLRSLRNQF' A
#
# COMPACT_ATOMS: atom_id res chain seq x y z
N ALA A 1 -4.28 4.74 -3.96
CA ALA A 1 -4.04 3.29 -4.12
C ALA A 1 -3.05 2.96 -5.24
N GLN A 2 -2.77 3.86 -6.19
CA GLN A 2 -1.76 3.63 -7.23
C GLN A 2 -0.33 3.53 -6.65
N PHE A 3 0.03 4.40 -5.70
CA PHE A 3 1.29 4.29 -4.95
C PHE A 3 1.50 2.95 -4.23
N ALA A 4 0.44 2.39 -3.63
CA ALA A 4 0.58 1.11 -2.95
C ALA A 4 0.99 -0.02 -3.92
N LEU A 5 0.54 0.04 -5.18
CA LEU A 5 0.89 -0.95 -6.20
C LEU A 5 2.33 -0.83 -6.70
N THR A 6 2.96 0.34 -6.59
CA THR A 6 4.38 0.52 -6.94
C THR A 6 5.30 -0.07 -5.86
N VAL A 7 4.86 0.01 -4.60
CA VAL A 7 5.55 -0.54 -3.44
C VAL A 7 5.30 -2.03 -3.25
N ASP A 8 4.08 -2.52 -3.47
CA ASP A 8 3.71 -3.92 -3.27
C ASP A 8 3.02 -4.47 -4.54
N PRO A 9 3.78 -4.65 -5.65
CA PRO A 9 3.23 -5.08 -6.93
C PRO A 9 2.82 -6.56 -6.93
N HIS A 10 3.22 -7.35 -5.94
CA HIS A 10 2.91 -8.79 -5.87
C HIS A 10 1.64 -9.09 -5.05
N ASN A 11 1.09 -8.09 -4.35
CA ASN A 11 -0.10 -8.27 -3.54
C ASN A 11 -1.39 -8.29 -4.36
N ASN A 12 -1.90 -9.51 -4.56
CA ASN A 12 -3.13 -9.76 -5.29
C ASN A 12 -4.37 -9.13 -4.62
N LEU A 13 -4.40 -9.03 -3.29
CA LEU A 13 -5.51 -8.39 -2.58
C LEU A 13 -5.53 -6.89 -2.86
N LEU A 14 -4.36 -6.25 -2.88
CA LEU A 14 -4.23 -4.84 -3.24
C LEU A 14 -4.64 -4.59 -4.70
N LYS A 15 -4.24 -5.46 -5.65
CA LYS A 15 -4.67 -5.37 -7.06
C LYS A 15 -6.18 -5.49 -7.20
N ALA A 16 -6.79 -6.47 -6.54
CA ALA A 16 -8.24 -6.65 -6.55
C ALA A 16 -8.96 -5.44 -5.94
N TYR A 17 -8.44 -4.92 -4.83
CA TYR A 17 -8.98 -3.73 -4.18
C TYR A 17 -8.85 -2.49 -5.05
N TYR A 18 -7.70 -2.29 -5.70
CA TYR A 18 -7.49 -1.20 -6.65
C TYR A 18 -8.51 -1.22 -7.79
N LYS A 19 -8.76 -2.40 -8.37
CA LYS A 19 -9.80 -2.57 -9.40
C LYS A 19 -11.20 -2.20 -8.88
N SER A 20 -11.54 -2.57 -7.65
CA SER A 20 -12.83 -2.16 -7.04
C SER A 20 -12.92 -0.64 -6.85
N ILE A 21 -11.85 -0.01 -6.38
CA ILE A 21 -11.76 1.45 -6.24
C ILE A 21 -11.94 2.14 -7.59
N GLN A 22 -11.26 1.65 -8.64
CA GLN A 22 -11.38 2.22 -9.98
C GLN A 22 -12.82 2.17 -10.49
N LYS A 23 -13.54 1.06 -10.29
CA LYS A 23 -14.96 0.94 -10.65
C LYS A 23 -15.84 1.92 -9.86
N LEU A 24 -15.66 2.01 -8.54
CA LEU A 24 -16.42 2.93 -7.69
C LEU A 24 -16.18 4.39 -8.10
N ARG A 25 -14.92 4.77 -8.34
CA ARG A 25 -14.57 6.12 -8.80
C ARG A 25 -15.11 6.43 -10.18
N ALA A 26 -15.08 5.47 -11.12
CA ALA A 26 -15.67 5.66 -12.44
C ALA A 26 -17.17 5.94 -12.36
N ASN A 27 -17.84 5.42 -11.33
CA ASN A 27 -19.25 5.65 -11.04
C ASN A 27 -19.48 6.86 -10.10
N ASN A 28 -18.47 7.69 -9.81
CA ASN A 28 -18.51 8.79 -8.83
C ASN A 28 -19.02 8.37 -7.43
N GLN A 29 -18.81 7.11 -7.05
CA GLN A 29 -19.20 6.59 -5.75
C GLN A 29 -18.05 6.70 -4.74
N ALA A 30 -18.40 6.91 -3.47
CA ALA A 30 -17.44 6.92 -2.39
C ALA A 30 -16.75 5.56 -2.26
N THR A 31 -15.43 5.58 -2.04
CA THR A 31 -14.62 4.38 -1.79
C THR A 31 -14.53 4.02 -0.30
N LEU A 32 -15.28 4.75 0.53
CA LEU A 32 -15.39 4.58 1.97
C LEU A 32 -16.82 4.16 2.30
N PRO A 33 -17.04 3.39 3.39
CA PRO A 33 -16.06 2.99 4.40
C PRO A 33 -15.20 1.78 3.97
N THR A 34 -14.00 1.68 4.55
CA THR A 34 -13.14 0.49 4.46
C THR A 34 -13.07 -0.22 5.80
N THR A 35 -12.56 -1.45 5.82
CA THR A 35 -12.37 -2.22 7.06
C THR A 35 -10.91 -2.25 7.45
N LEU A 36 -10.61 -2.24 8.75
CA LEU A 36 -9.24 -2.38 9.26
C LEU A 36 -8.53 -3.63 8.72
N LYS A 37 -9.24 -4.76 8.63
CA LYS A 37 -8.72 -6.00 8.02
C LYS A 37 -8.24 -5.78 6.59
N ARG A 38 -8.97 -4.97 5.81
CA ARG A 38 -8.60 -4.65 4.42
C ARG A 38 -7.44 -3.67 4.35
N GLU A 39 -7.42 -2.66 5.21
CA GLU A 39 -6.29 -1.72 5.32
C GLU A 39 -5.01 -2.47 5.70
N LEU A 40 -5.02 -3.36 6.70
CA LEU A 40 -3.86 -4.18 7.05
C LEU A 40 -3.36 -5.05 5.88
N ALA A 41 -4.27 -5.55 5.05
CA ALA A 41 -3.91 -6.39 3.90
C ALA A 41 -3.39 -5.60 2.70
N CYS A 42 -3.81 -4.35 2.51
CA CYS A 42 -3.53 -3.59 1.27
C CYS A 42 -2.64 -2.35 1.48
N ASN A 43 -2.50 -1.87 2.71
CA ASN A 43 -1.86 -0.60 3.00
C ASN A 43 -0.37 -0.82 3.31
N PRO A 44 0.56 -0.32 2.47
CA PRO A 44 2.00 -0.51 2.69
C PRO A 44 2.50 0.15 3.99
N PHE A 45 1.84 1.22 4.45
CA PHE A 45 2.19 1.89 5.71
C PHE A 45 1.91 1.04 6.94
N LEU A 46 1.02 0.06 6.84
CA LEU A 46 0.71 -0.87 7.93
C LEU A 46 1.48 -2.20 7.81
N ARG A 47 2.28 -2.35 6.75
CA ARG A 47 3.02 -3.57 6.41
C ARG A 47 4.54 -3.33 6.39
N CYS A 48 5.04 -2.36 7.16
CA CYS A 48 6.48 -2.02 7.19
C CYS A 48 7.38 -3.17 7.69
N ALA A 49 6.83 -4.12 8.44
CA ALA A 49 7.51 -5.34 8.85
C ALA A 49 7.55 -6.44 7.77
N ASP A 50 6.83 -6.26 6.65
CA ASP A 50 6.77 -7.25 5.58
C ASP A 50 8.08 -7.29 4.80
N ALA A 51 8.68 -8.48 4.72
CA ALA A 51 9.93 -8.70 4.01
C ALA A 51 9.86 -8.27 2.54
N ASN A 52 8.69 -8.37 1.90
CA ASN A 52 8.52 -7.93 0.51
C ASN A 52 8.64 -6.41 0.37
N ILE A 53 8.07 -5.66 1.32
CA ILE A 53 8.14 -4.19 1.31
C ILE A 53 9.57 -3.74 1.64
N GLN A 54 10.22 -4.39 2.60
CA GLN A 54 11.62 -4.12 2.92
C GLN A 54 12.54 -4.42 1.73
N ALA A 55 12.36 -5.55 1.04
CA ALA A 55 13.13 -5.90 -0.14
C ALA A 55 12.92 -4.90 -1.28
N GLN A 56 11.67 -4.48 -1.53
CA GLN A 56 11.37 -3.49 -2.57
C GLN A 56 12.04 -2.14 -2.30
N LEU A 57 12.15 -1.75 -1.03
CA LEU A 57 12.79 -0.51 -0.61
C LEU A 57 14.30 -0.65 -0.42
N GLN A 58 14.88 -1.83 -0.64
CA GLN A 58 16.29 -2.15 -0.36
C GLN A 58 16.67 -1.87 1.11
N LEU A 59 15.70 -1.99 2.01
CA LEU A 59 15.81 -1.76 3.46
C LEU A 59 15.67 -3.08 4.23
N THR A 60 16.20 -4.17 3.69
CA THR A 60 16.22 -5.48 4.34
C THR A 60 16.88 -5.38 5.72
N ASN A 61 16.21 -5.91 6.76
CA ASN A 61 16.63 -5.83 8.17
C ASN A 61 16.72 -4.41 8.75
N SER A 62 16.11 -3.41 8.12
CA SER A 62 15.99 -2.07 8.69
C SER A 62 14.86 -2.00 9.73
N SER A 63 14.91 -1.01 10.60
CA SER A 63 13.82 -0.73 11.54
C SER A 63 12.52 -0.38 10.80
N GLU A 64 11.37 -0.76 11.38
CA GLU A 64 10.06 -0.39 10.83
C GLU A 64 9.90 1.12 10.64
N LEU A 65 10.52 1.91 11.53
CA LEU A 65 10.54 3.37 11.45
C LEU A 65 11.26 3.87 10.19
N ASN A 66 12.39 3.28 9.83
CA ASN A 66 13.14 3.65 8.61
C ASN A 66 12.32 3.30 7.36
N VAL A 67 11.73 2.10 7.34
CA VAL A 67 10.85 1.65 6.25
C VAL A 67 9.67 2.58 6.08
N PHE A 68 8.99 2.94 7.18
CA PHE A 68 7.88 3.88 7.17
C PHE A 68 8.27 5.27 6.67
N THR A 69 9.41 5.78 7.14
CA THR A 69 9.92 7.10 6.73
C THR A 69 10.21 7.14 5.24
N GLN A 70 10.82 6.08 4.70
CA GLN A 70 11.09 5.96 3.27
C GLN A 70 9.79 5.86 2.46
N LEU A 71 8.83 5.03 2.90
CA LEU A 71 7.50 4.94 2.28
C LEU A 71 6.79 6.29 2.24
N ARG A 72 6.90 7.07 3.32
CA ARG A 72 6.27 8.39 3.40
C ARG A 72 6.96 9.39 2.48
N SER A 73 8.29 9.35 2.42
CA SER A 73 9.09 10.17 1.50
C SER A 73 8.72 9.91 0.04
N LEU A 74 8.69 8.64 -0.36
CA LEU A 74 8.30 8.23 -1.72
C LEU A 74 6.87 8.65 -2.05
N ARG A 75 5.93 8.52 -1.10
CA ARG A 75 4.55 8.98 -1.31
C ARG A 75 4.42 10.49 -1.42
N ASN A 76 5.29 11.27 -0.77
CA ASN A 76 5.26 12.72 -0.88
C ASN A 76 5.77 13.20 -2.25
N GLN A 77 6.60 12.39 -2.93
CA GLN A 77 7.16 12.68 -4.25
C GLN A 77 6.33 12.09 -5.40
N PHE A 78 5.27 11.34 -5.10
CA PHE A 78 4.42 10.62 -6.06
C PHE A 78 3.07 11.32 -6.24
#